data_AF-A0A956JBA2-F1
#
_entry.id   AF-A0A956JBA2-F1
#
_cell.length_a   1.000
_cell.length_b   1.000
_cell.length_c   1.000
_cell.angle_alpha   90.00
_cell.angle_beta   90.00
_cell.angle_gamma   90.00
#
_symmetry.space_group_name_H-M   'P 1'
#
loop_
_entity.id
_entity.type
_entity.pdbx_description
1 polymer ?
#
loop_
_entity_poly.entity_id
_entity_poly.type
_entity_poly.pdbx_seq_one_letter_code
_entity_poly.pdbx_strand_id
1 'polypeptide(L)'
;MMKDRVLEVLSRYMSRIHAEMTLRRAIDKVGIDQRLEDTSAYPKLAAALETSLRLFTTESEVDTAVGELREVLTPDQPTAITVELRSEADMSLARQAARNLADKMGARSFDAQKFTTAVSELARNIVMYAGRGHLELVPLSEGLRGLRVLAIDRGPGIKNLEDILSGRYKSKKGLGKGIMGVRKLMSRFEISSNPEGTRVEAELHL
;
A
#
# COMPACT_ATOMS: atom_id res chain seq x y z
N MET A 1 20.01 -19.77 10.66
CA MET A 1 19.89 -18.40 11.22
C MET A 1 19.33 -17.45 10.15
N MET A 2 18.87 -16.24 10.49
CA MET A 2 18.29 -15.31 9.48
C MET A 2 19.26 -15.06 8.31
N LYS A 3 20.53 -14.86 8.61
CA LYS A 3 21.62 -14.76 7.62
C LYS A 3 21.60 -15.88 6.59
N ASP A 4 21.41 -17.13 7.02
CA ASP A 4 21.45 -18.29 6.11
C ASP A 4 20.26 -18.29 5.14
N ARG A 5 19.07 -17.89 5.62
CA ARG A 5 17.87 -17.78 4.79
C ARG A 5 18.04 -16.70 3.72
N VAL A 6 18.62 -15.55 4.09
CA VAL A 6 18.93 -14.47 3.14
C VAL A 6 19.95 -14.93 2.10
N LEU A 7 21.01 -15.63 2.53
CA LEU A 7 22.00 -16.18 1.62
C LEU A 7 21.44 -17.26 0.71
N GLU A 8 20.49 -18.07 1.19
CA GLU A 8 19.80 -19.07 0.38
C GLU A 8 19.03 -18.41 -0.77
N VAL A 9 18.25 -17.36 -0.49
CA VAL A 9 17.53 -16.59 -1.52
C VAL A 9 18.53 -15.99 -2.51
N LEU A 10 19.53 -15.25 -2.04
CA LEU A 10 20.54 -14.63 -2.93
C LEU A 10 21.26 -15.67 -3.81
N SER A 11 21.56 -16.85 -3.27
CA SER A 11 22.28 -17.90 -4.00
C SER A 11 21.48 -18.53 -5.14
N ARG A 12 20.16 -18.27 -5.24
CA ARG A 12 19.33 -18.65 -6.39
C ARG A 12 19.57 -17.75 -7.61
N TYR A 13 20.04 -16.53 -7.38
CA TYR A 13 20.20 -15.49 -8.40
C TYR A 13 21.68 -15.13 -8.67
N MET A 14 22.60 -15.48 -7.77
CA MET A 14 24.03 -15.25 -7.95
C MET A 14 24.88 -16.35 -7.30
N SER A 15 26.17 -16.38 -7.63
CA SER A 15 27.11 -17.32 -6.99
C SER A 15 27.16 -17.09 -5.48
N ARG A 16 27.46 -18.15 -4.71
CA ARG A 16 27.55 -18.07 -3.23
C ARG A 16 28.51 -16.98 -2.76
N ILE A 17 29.63 -16.79 -3.45
CA ILE A 17 30.63 -15.77 -3.14
C ILE A 17 30.04 -14.36 -3.34
N HIS A 18 29.30 -14.13 -4.43
CA HIS A 18 28.63 -12.86 -4.67
C HIS A 18 27.49 -12.62 -3.70
N ALA A 19 26.75 -13.66 -3.31
CA ALA A 19 25.69 -13.57 -2.30
C ALA A 19 26.26 -13.11 -0.94
N GLU A 20 27.35 -13.72 -0.49
CA GLU A 20 28.02 -13.34 0.77
C GLU A 20 28.58 -11.92 0.73
N MET A 21 29.22 -11.53 -0.38
CA MET A 21 29.73 -10.17 -0.56
C MET A 21 28.60 -9.13 -0.58
N THR A 22 27.50 -9.44 -1.27
CA THR A 22 26.31 -8.58 -1.37
C THR A 22 25.67 -8.38 0.00
N LEU A 23 25.44 -9.47 0.74
CA LEU A 23 24.89 -9.39 2.08
C LEU A 23 25.78 -8.61 3.03
N ARG A 24 27.10 -8.86 3.00
CA ARG A 24 28.06 -8.13 3.84
C ARG A 24 28.03 -6.63 3.56
N ARG A 25 28.07 -6.22 2.29
CA ARG A 25 27.99 -4.81 1.90
C ARG A 25 26.67 -4.16 2.33
N ALA A 26 25.56 -4.88 2.21
CA ALA A 26 24.26 -4.39 2.65
C ALA A 26 24.19 -4.21 4.18
N ILE A 27 24.72 -5.18 4.94
CA ILE A 27 24.84 -5.11 6.40
C ILE A 27 25.70 -3.90 6.82
N ASP A 28 26.88 -3.75 6.22
CA ASP A 28 27.80 -2.65 6.50
C ASP A 28 27.16 -1.28 6.16
N LYS A 29 26.41 -1.21 5.06
CA LYS A 29 25.69 0.01 4.64
C LYS A 29 24.55 0.39 5.58
N VAL A 30 23.82 -0.59 6.12
CA VAL A 30 22.70 -0.35 7.05
C VAL A 30 23.21 -0.12 8.49
N GLY A 31 24.41 -0.60 8.81
CA GLY A 31 25.03 -0.45 10.12
C GLY A 31 24.48 -1.43 11.17
N ILE A 32 24.16 -2.66 10.75
CA ILE A 32 23.61 -3.70 11.62
C ILE A 32 24.61 -4.83 11.87
N ASP A 33 24.32 -5.66 12.86
CA ASP A 33 25.19 -6.78 13.21
C ASP A 33 25.06 -7.94 12.21
N GLN A 34 26.11 -8.78 12.09
CA GLN A 34 26.12 -9.88 11.12
C GLN A 34 25.17 -11.05 11.46
N ARG A 35 24.70 -11.14 12.70
CA ARG A 35 23.74 -12.17 13.12
C ARG A 35 22.32 -11.79 12.75
N LEU A 36 22.09 -10.52 12.35
CA LEU A 36 20.81 -9.97 11.95
C LEU A 36 19.78 -10.12 13.08
N GLU A 37 20.14 -9.68 14.29
CA GLU A 37 19.23 -9.80 15.45
C GLU A 37 18.20 -8.65 15.50
N ASP A 38 18.54 -7.48 14.97
CA ASP A 38 17.65 -6.32 14.89
C ASP A 38 16.67 -6.42 13.70
N THR A 39 15.47 -6.92 13.99
CA THR A 39 14.40 -7.06 12.99
C THR A 39 13.86 -5.72 12.49
N SER A 40 14.04 -4.64 13.26
CA SER A 40 13.58 -3.30 12.85
C SER A 40 14.38 -2.74 11.66
N ALA A 41 15.59 -3.28 11.44
CA ALA A 41 16.45 -2.87 10.34
C ALA A 41 16.26 -3.69 9.06
N TYR A 42 15.47 -4.77 9.10
CA TYR A 42 15.19 -5.62 7.95
C TYR A 42 14.63 -4.89 6.72
N PRO A 43 13.73 -3.88 6.84
CA PRO A 43 13.28 -3.12 5.69
C PRO A 43 14.44 -2.36 5.00
N LYS A 44 15.35 -1.78 5.79
CA LYS A 44 16.54 -1.08 5.27
C LYS A 44 17.52 -2.07 4.63
N LEU A 45 17.68 -3.25 5.23
CA LEU A 45 18.50 -4.32 4.68
C LEU A 45 17.96 -4.81 3.33
N ALA A 46 16.65 -5.06 3.22
CA ALA A 46 16.01 -5.46 1.98
C ALA A 46 16.24 -4.44 0.86
N ALA A 47 16.08 -3.14 1.14
CA ALA A 47 16.34 -2.06 0.19
C ALA A 47 17.83 -1.99 -0.24
N ALA A 48 18.76 -2.22 0.69
CA ALA A 48 20.19 -2.26 0.39
C ALA A 48 20.58 -3.48 -0.48
N LEU A 49 19.96 -4.63 -0.23
CA LEU A 49 20.11 -5.83 -1.05
C LEU A 49 19.53 -5.64 -2.46
N GLU A 50 18.36 -5.03 -2.59
CA GLU A 50 17.75 -4.69 -3.88
C GLU A 50 18.68 -3.84 -4.74
N THR A 51 19.26 -2.78 -4.15
CA THR A 51 20.22 -1.91 -4.86
C THR A 51 21.41 -2.72 -5.41
N SER A 52 21.86 -3.72 -4.65
CA SER A 52 23.01 -4.54 -5.02
C SER A 52 22.64 -5.60 -6.06
N LEU A 53 21.46 -6.21 -5.97
CA LEU A 53 20.94 -7.21 -6.92
C LEU A 53 20.86 -6.66 -8.34
N ARG A 54 20.41 -5.40 -8.49
CA ARG A 54 20.34 -4.70 -9.79
C ARG A 54 21.69 -4.63 -10.53
N LEU A 55 22.82 -4.84 -9.85
CA LEU A 55 24.15 -4.86 -10.46
C LEU A 55 24.54 -6.21 -11.07
N PHE A 56 23.85 -7.29 -10.72
CA PHE A 56 24.28 -8.66 -11.04
C PHE A 56 23.24 -9.49 -11.81
N THR A 57 22.02 -8.99 -12.01
CA THR A 57 20.89 -9.78 -12.57
C THR A 57 19.99 -8.90 -13.45
N THR A 58 19.04 -9.53 -14.16
CA THR A 58 18.06 -8.81 -15.00
C THR A 58 16.94 -8.17 -14.18
N GLU A 59 16.23 -7.18 -14.73
CA GLU A 59 15.14 -6.48 -14.02
C GLU A 59 14.01 -7.42 -13.56
N SER A 60 13.66 -8.41 -14.40
CA SER A 60 12.67 -9.46 -14.06
C SER A 60 13.10 -10.35 -12.89
N GLU A 61 14.40 -10.66 -12.79
CA GLU A 61 14.96 -11.45 -11.68
C GLU A 61 15.08 -10.61 -10.41
N VAL A 62 15.34 -9.30 -10.52
CA VAL A 62 15.36 -8.39 -9.36
C VAL A 62 14.01 -8.40 -8.66
N ASP A 63 12.90 -8.22 -9.39
CA ASP A 63 11.57 -8.16 -8.78
C ASP A 63 11.24 -9.45 -8.02
N THR A 64 11.57 -10.60 -8.60
CA THR A 64 11.36 -11.91 -7.97
C THR A 64 12.24 -12.09 -6.73
N ALA A 65 13.54 -11.80 -6.84
CA ALA A 65 14.49 -11.90 -5.73
C ALA A 65 14.13 -10.96 -4.57
N VAL A 66 13.67 -9.75 -4.88
CA VAL A 66 13.23 -8.76 -3.89
C VAL A 66 11.98 -9.24 -3.17
N GLY A 67 11.03 -9.86 -3.88
CA GLY A 67 9.86 -10.50 -3.28
C GLY A 67 10.26 -11.55 -2.25
N GLU A 68 11.09 -12.52 -2.65
CA GLU A 68 11.58 -13.58 -1.76
C GLU A 68 12.37 -13.03 -0.56
N LEU A 69 13.23 -12.03 -0.78
CA LEU A 69 13.99 -11.39 0.30
C LEU A 69 13.08 -10.68 1.29
N ARG A 70 12.04 -9.98 0.82
CA ARG A 70 11.06 -9.32 1.69
C ARG A 70 10.24 -10.34 2.47
N GLU A 71 9.91 -11.50 1.91
CA GLU A 71 9.25 -12.57 2.68
C GLU A 71 10.13 -13.14 3.78
N VAL A 72 11.43 -13.30 3.52
CA VAL A 72 12.39 -13.81 4.51
C VAL A 72 12.69 -12.78 5.59
N LEU A 73 12.96 -11.54 5.19
CA LEU A 73 13.41 -10.45 6.05
C LEU A 73 12.23 -9.77 6.74
N THR A 74 11.07 -9.67 6.12
CA THR A 74 9.94 -8.92 6.68
C THR A 74 8.65 -9.74 6.60
N PRO A 75 8.60 -10.92 7.24
CA PRO A 75 7.45 -11.83 7.15
C PRO A 75 6.14 -11.20 7.67
N ASP A 76 6.26 -10.24 8.59
CA ASP A 76 5.13 -9.53 9.18
C ASP A 76 4.87 -8.14 8.55
N GLN A 77 5.60 -7.77 7.49
CA GLN A 77 5.28 -6.52 6.81
C GLN A 77 3.86 -6.61 6.25
N PRO A 78 3.01 -5.60 6.51
CA PRO A 78 1.68 -5.61 5.93
C PRO A 78 1.81 -5.60 4.41
N THR A 79 1.00 -6.41 3.74
CA THR A 79 0.92 -6.44 2.28
C THR A 79 -0.34 -5.74 1.80
N ALA A 80 -0.41 -5.49 0.48
CA ALA A 80 -1.61 -4.94 -0.11
C ALA A 80 -2.80 -5.90 0.04
N ILE A 81 -3.97 -5.35 0.34
CA ILE A 81 -5.23 -6.09 0.51
C ILE A 81 -6.22 -5.60 -0.53
N THR A 82 -6.75 -6.50 -1.34
CA THR A 82 -7.83 -6.19 -2.27
C THR A 82 -9.17 -6.66 -1.71
N VAL A 83 -10.17 -5.77 -1.73
CA VAL A 83 -11.53 -6.07 -1.29
C VAL A 83 -12.50 -5.77 -2.43
N GLU A 84 -13.17 -6.83 -2.92
CA GLU A 84 -14.28 -6.73 -3.87
C GLU A 84 -15.49 -6.10 -3.18
N LEU A 85 -16.17 -5.19 -3.87
CA LEU A 85 -17.33 -4.48 -3.34
C LEU A 85 -18.55 -4.73 -4.20
N ARG A 86 -19.57 -5.38 -3.62
CA ARG A 86 -20.85 -5.68 -4.28
C ARG A 86 -22.05 -5.42 -3.38
N SER A 87 -21.83 -5.33 -2.07
CA SER A 87 -22.86 -5.25 -1.04
C SER A 87 -22.42 -4.43 0.17
N GLU A 88 -23.35 -4.13 1.07
CA GLU A 88 -23.04 -3.46 2.33
C GLU A 88 -22.14 -4.31 3.26
N ALA A 89 -22.24 -5.64 3.18
CA ALA A 89 -21.38 -6.54 3.94
C ALA A 89 -19.90 -6.35 3.54
N ASP A 90 -19.64 -6.18 2.24
CA ASP A 90 -18.29 -5.95 1.72
C ASP A 90 -17.72 -4.61 2.20
N MET A 91 -18.57 -3.59 2.38
CA MET A 91 -18.13 -2.31 2.94
C MET A 91 -17.64 -2.46 4.39
N SER A 92 -18.29 -3.33 5.17
CA SER A 92 -17.86 -3.63 6.54
C SER A 92 -16.52 -4.36 6.55
N LEU A 93 -16.35 -5.34 5.65
CA LEU A 93 -15.07 -6.04 5.46
C LEU A 93 -13.95 -5.08 5.06
N ALA A 94 -14.21 -4.19 4.10
CA ALA A 94 -13.24 -3.17 3.68
C ALA A 94 -12.83 -2.25 4.84
N ARG A 95 -13.79 -1.80 5.65
CA ARG A 95 -13.50 -0.97 6.83
C ARG A 95 -12.63 -1.72 7.85
N GLN A 96 -12.94 -2.99 8.11
CA GLN A 96 -12.17 -3.81 9.05
C GLN A 96 -10.75 -4.09 8.53
N ALA A 97 -10.61 -4.41 7.24
CA ALA A 97 -9.31 -4.58 6.59
C ALA A 97 -8.46 -3.30 6.68
N ALA A 98 -9.06 -2.13 6.43
CA ALA A 98 -8.39 -0.85 6.56
C ALA A 98 -7.93 -0.55 7.98
N ARG A 99 -8.76 -0.88 8.99
CA ARG A 99 -8.40 -0.71 10.40
C ARG A 99 -7.23 -1.62 10.77
N ASN A 100 -7.31 -2.90 10.41
CA ASN A 100 -6.28 -3.88 10.70
C ASN A 100 -4.95 -3.49 10.02
N LEU A 101 -5.00 -3.03 8.78
CA LEU A 101 -3.81 -2.56 8.06
C LEU A 101 -3.19 -1.34 8.75
N ALA A 102 -4.01 -0.36 9.15
CA ALA A 102 -3.52 0.82 9.87
C ALA A 102 -2.87 0.46 11.21
N ASP A 103 -3.49 -0.45 11.98
CA ASP A 103 -2.97 -0.91 13.27
C ASP A 103 -1.65 -1.67 13.08
N LYS A 104 -1.55 -2.57 12.08
CA LYS A 104 -0.29 -3.25 11.74
C LYS A 104 0.79 -2.30 11.27
N MET A 105 0.40 -1.23 10.57
CA MET A 105 1.29 -0.14 10.19
C MET A 105 1.61 0.80 11.36
N GLY A 106 1.19 0.50 12.60
CA GLY A 106 1.49 1.29 13.80
C GLY A 106 0.92 2.72 13.75
N ALA A 107 -0.18 2.93 13.01
CA ALA A 107 -0.83 4.22 12.91
C ALA A 107 -1.37 4.67 14.28
N ARG A 108 -1.32 5.98 14.55
CA ARG A 108 -2.00 6.55 15.72
C ARG A 108 -3.52 6.40 15.53
N SER A 109 -4.25 6.29 16.64
CA SER A 109 -5.72 6.12 16.63
C SER A 109 -6.44 7.13 15.73
N PHE A 110 -6.02 8.40 15.74
CA PHE A 110 -6.60 9.44 14.90
C PHE A 110 -6.36 9.21 13.40
N ASP A 111 -5.16 8.76 13.02
CA ASP A 111 -4.81 8.49 11.63
C ASP A 111 -5.47 7.19 11.13
N ALA A 112 -5.57 6.17 11.98
CA ALA A 112 -6.38 4.98 11.69
C ALA A 112 -7.87 5.34 11.47
N GLN A 113 -8.42 6.27 12.26
CA GLN A 113 -9.79 6.76 12.08
C GLN A 113 -9.98 7.52 10.76
N LYS A 114 -9.02 8.37 10.36
CA LYS A 114 -9.06 9.05 9.06
C LYS A 114 -9.09 8.04 7.91
N PHE A 115 -8.16 7.08 7.92
CA PHE A 115 -8.04 6.10 6.84
C PHE A 115 -9.30 5.22 6.72
N THR A 116 -9.80 4.70 7.84
CA THR A 116 -11.03 3.89 7.87
C THR A 116 -12.28 4.67 7.44
N THR A 117 -12.36 5.96 7.79
CA THR A 117 -13.42 6.85 7.32
C THR A 117 -13.33 7.04 5.81
N ALA A 118 -12.14 7.34 5.29
CA ALA A 118 -11.93 7.50 3.86
C ALA A 118 -12.32 6.24 3.06
N VAL A 119 -11.85 5.07 3.51
CA VAL A 119 -12.19 3.76 2.93
C VAL A 119 -13.72 3.52 2.95
N SER A 120 -14.40 3.87 4.04
CA SER A 120 -15.85 3.70 4.13
C SER A 120 -16.62 4.59 3.15
N GLU A 121 -16.16 5.82 2.94
CA GLU A 121 -16.75 6.73 1.96
C GLU A 121 -16.55 6.23 0.52
N LEU A 122 -15.34 5.77 0.19
CA LEU A 122 -15.03 5.23 -1.14
C LEU A 122 -15.80 3.92 -1.41
N ALA A 123 -15.86 3.02 -0.42
CA ALA A 123 -16.61 1.78 -0.54
C ALA A 123 -18.11 2.04 -0.79
N ARG A 124 -18.68 2.97 -0.03
CA ARG A 124 -20.07 3.38 -0.21
C ARG A 124 -20.31 3.98 -1.58
N ASN A 125 -19.38 4.80 -2.09
CA ASN A 125 -19.55 5.37 -3.42
C ASN A 125 -19.59 4.29 -4.51
N ILE A 126 -18.72 3.29 -4.42
CA ILE A 126 -18.71 2.16 -5.33
C ILE A 126 -20.04 1.41 -5.27
N VAL A 127 -20.46 0.95 -4.09
CA VAL A 127 -21.67 0.13 -3.95
C VAL A 127 -22.93 0.90 -4.34
N MET A 128 -23.05 2.17 -3.91
CA MET A 128 -24.28 2.95 -4.09
C MET A 128 -24.43 3.59 -5.47
N TYR A 129 -23.32 3.94 -6.15
CA TYR A 129 -23.38 4.66 -7.42
C TYR A 129 -22.89 3.84 -8.62
N ALA A 130 -21.91 2.95 -8.43
CA ALA A 130 -21.39 2.09 -9.50
C ALA A 130 -21.94 0.66 -9.44
N GLY A 131 -22.49 0.23 -8.30
CA GLY A 131 -23.01 -1.11 -8.06
C GLY A 131 -21.94 -2.16 -7.77
N ARG A 132 -20.76 -2.05 -8.39
CA ARG A 132 -19.61 -2.92 -8.11
C ARG A 132 -18.27 -2.25 -8.40
N GLY A 133 -17.23 -2.74 -7.76
CA GLY A 133 -15.84 -2.34 -7.96
C GLY A 133 -14.96 -3.00 -6.92
N HIS A 134 -13.77 -2.45 -6.69
CA HIS A 134 -12.87 -2.95 -5.67
C HIS A 134 -12.06 -1.83 -5.03
N LEU A 135 -11.55 -2.12 -3.83
CA LEU A 135 -10.55 -1.31 -3.14
C LEU A 135 -9.24 -2.09 -3.04
N GLU A 136 -8.13 -1.40 -3.27
CA GLU A 136 -6.78 -1.88 -2.95
C GLU A 136 -6.24 -1.03 -1.81
N LEU A 137 -5.99 -1.67 -0.67
CA LEU A 137 -5.42 -1.05 0.52
C LEU A 137 -3.94 -1.38 0.57
N VAL A 138 -3.08 -0.37 0.40
CA VAL A 138 -1.65 -0.57 0.19
C VAL A 138 -0.86 0.11 1.30
N PRO A 139 -0.05 -0.64 2.08
CA PRO A 139 0.91 -0.04 2.99
C PRO A 139 2.03 0.64 2.20
N LEU A 140 2.38 1.86 2.57
CA LEU A 140 3.50 2.60 1.99
C LEU A 140 4.68 2.52 2.96
N SER A 141 5.78 1.93 2.52
CA SER A 141 7.01 1.75 3.30
C SER A 141 8.24 2.43 2.68
N GLU A 142 8.20 2.75 1.38
CA GLU A 142 9.29 3.38 0.65
C GLU A 142 9.07 4.90 0.56
N GLY A 143 10.09 5.68 0.96
CA GLY A 143 9.99 7.14 1.05
C GLY A 143 9.23 7.60 2.29
N LEU A 144 7.93 7.84 2.15
CA LEU A 144 7.05 8.31 3.24
C LEU A 144 6.18 7.15 3.73
N ARG A 145 6.37 6.76 5.00
CA ARG A 145 5.53 5.75 5.65
C ARG A 145 4.07 6.20 5.64
N GLY A 146 3.18 5.32 5.20
CA GLY A 146 1.81 5.71 4.97
C GLY A 146 0.86 4.57 4.65
N LEU A 147 -0.36 4.94 4.34
CA LEU A 147 -1.43 4.06 3.89
C LEU A 147 -2.04 4.65 2.63
N ARG A 148 -2.20 3.84 1.60
CA ARG A 148 -2.88 4.20 0.37
C ARG A 148 -4.16 3.38 0.22
N VAL A 149 -5.21 4.03 -0.28
CA VAL A 149 -6.39 3.36 -0.82
C VAL A 149 -6.55 3.74 -2.28
N LEU A 150 -6.71 2.73 -3.12
CA LEU A 150 -7.09 2.87 -4.52
C LEU A 150 -8.48 2.27 -4.69
N ALA A 151 -9.43 3.08 -5.13
CA ALA A 151 -10.80 2.69 -5.40
C ALA A 151 -11.06 2.71 -6.90
N ILE A 152 -11.54 1.60 -7.44
CA ILE A 152 -11.82 1.46 -8.87
C ILE A 152 -13.21 0.87 -9.05
N ASP A 153 -14.00 1.50 -9.91
CA ASP A 153 -15.26 0.94 -10.38
C ASP A 153 -15.39 1.05 -11.90
N ARG A 154 -16.39 0.34 -12.43
CA ARG A 154 -16.81 0.41 -13.85
C ARG A 154 -18.24 0.93 -13.96
N GLY A 155 -18.59 1.90 -13.13
CA GLY A 155 -19.89 2.55 -13.10
C GLY A 155 -20.03 3.64 -14.17
N PRO A 156 -21.11 4.44 -14.11
CA PRO A 156 -21.40 5.47 -15.12
C PRO A 156 -20.52 6.73 -15.02
N GLY A 157 -19.53 6.74 -14.12
CA GLY A 157 -18.72 7.91 -13.80
C GLY A 157 -19.47 9.04 -13.08
N ILE A 158 -18.76 10.15 -12.89
CA ILE A 158 -19.22 11.34 -12.18
C ILE A 158 -19.33 12.51 -13.16
N LYS A 159 -20.56 12.84 -13.58
CA LYS A 159 -20.82 13.87 -14.61
C LYS A 159 -20.33 15.28 -14.24
N ASN A 160 -20.46 15.69 -12.98
CA ASN A 160 -20.17 17.06 -12.54
C ASN A 160 -18.96 17.08 -11.60
N LEU A 161 -17.91 16.34 -11.93
CA LEU A 161 -16.76 16.14 -11.05
C LEU A 161 -16.08 17.47 -10.66
N GLU A 162 -15.89 18.39 -11.60
CA GLU A 162 -15.25 19.70 -11.33
C GLU A 162 -16.06 20.55 -10.34
N ASP A 163 -17.40 20.53 -10.44
CA ASP A 163 -18.28 21.25 -9.51
C ASP A 163 -18.28 20.64 -8.10
N ILE A 164 -18.13 19.31 -8.01
CA ILE A 164 -17.94 18.61 -6.74
C ILE A 164 -16.60 18.98 -6.12
N LEU A 165 -15.52 18.95 -6.91
CA LEU A 165 -14.16 19.24 -6.45
C LEU A 165 -13.95 20.71 -6.06
N SER A 166 -14.67 21.63 -6.70
CA SER A 166 -14.68 23.06 -6.35
C SER A 166 -15.58 23.37 -5.14
N GLY A 167 -16.33 22.39 -4.62
CA GLY A 167 -17.24 22.58 -3.50
C GLY A 167 -18.51 23.37 -3.82
N ARG A 168 -18.74 23.70 -5.10
CA ARG A 168 -19.96 24.39 -5.57
C ARG A 168 -21.18 23.47 -5.59
N TYR A 169 -20.96 22.16 -5.65
CA TYR A 169 -22.03 21.17 -5.64
C TYR A 169 -22.59 20.92 -4.22
N LYS A 170 -23.89 21.18 -4.05
CA LYS A 170 -24.66 20.73 -2.87
C LYS A 170 -25.44 19.47 -3.23
N SER A 171 -25.07 18.34 -2.62
CA SER A 171 -25.84 17.10 -2.75
C SER A 171 -27.26 17.26 -2.19
N LYS A 172 -28.26 16.86 -2.97
CA LYS A 172 -29.69 16.86 -2.57
C LYS A 172 -29.99 15.89 -1.42
N LYS A 173 -29.13 14.90 -1.14
CA LYS A 173 -29.29 13.92 -0.05
C LYS A 173 -28.42 14.21 1.18
N GLY A 174 -27.81 15.40 1.28
CA GLY A 174 -26.89 15.76 2.39
C GLY A 174 -25.53 15.06 2.35
N LEU A 175 -25.29 14.19 1.36
CA LEU A 175 -24.11 13.31 1.20
C LEU A 175 -22.97 13.94 0.36
N GLY A 176 -23.00 15.25 0.10
CA GLY A 176 -22.00 15.99 -0.69
C GLY A 176 -20.63 16.09 0.00
N LYS A 177 -20.39 15.27 1.01
CA LYS A 177 -19.21 15.23 1.87
C LYS A 177 -18.38 13.97 1.67
N GLY A 178 -18.81 12.97 0.89
CA GLY A 178 -18.06 11.71 0.74
C GLY A 178 -16.69 11.94 0.10
N ILE A 179 -16.68 12.23 -1.21
CA ILE A 179 -15.44 12.47 -1.96
C ILE A 179 -14.64 13.66 -1.42
N MET A 180 -15.32 14.79 -1.14
CA MET A 180 -14.65 15.97 -0.60
C MET A 180 -14.16 15.78 0.85
N GLY A 181 -14.81 14.90 1.61
CA GLY A 181 -14.38 14.51 2.95
C GLY A 181 -13.12 13.66 2.89
N VAL A 182 -13.07 12.67 1.99
CA VAL A 182 -11.86 11.89 1.71
C VAL A 182 -10.70 12.83 1.37
N ARG A 183 -10.90 13.76 0.42
CA ARG A 183 -9.87 14.74 0.03
C ARG A 183 -9.37 15.60 1.19
N LYS A 184 -10.21 15.92 2.18
CA LYS A 184 -9.83 16.71 3.37
C LYS A 184 -9.13 15.90 4.45
N LEU A 185 -9.42 14.60 4.55
CA LEU A 185 -8.85 13.71 5.56
C LEU A 185 -7.45 13.20 5.17
N MET A 186 -7.22 13.06 3.87
CA MET A 186 -6.03 12.41 3.30
C MET A 186 -4.95 13.43 2.93
N SER A 187 -3.69 12.99 2.93
CA SER A 187 -2.52 13.82 2.60
C SER A 187 -2.38 14.04 1.09
N ARG A 188 -2.66 13.01 0.29
CA ARG A 188 -2.73 13.08 -1.17
C ARG A 188 -4.09 12.55 -1.63
N PHE A 189 -4.62 13.13 -2.70
CA PHE A 189 -5.89 12.74 -3.28
C PHE A 189 -5.92 13.03 -4.78
N GLU A 190 -6.21 12.00 -5.56
CA GLU A 190 -6.38 12.07 -7.01
C GLU A 190 -7.66 11.33 -7.39
N ILE A 191 -8.37 11.88 -8.38
CA ILE A 191 -9.60 11.28 -8.90
C ILE A 191 -9.66 11.47 -10.40
N SER A 192 -10.00 10.41 -11.11
CA SER A 192 -10.38 10.44 -12.51
C SER A 192 -11.69 9.69 -12.69
N SER A 193 -12.57 10.23 -13.52
CA SER A 193 -13.89 9.65 -13.75
C SER A 193 -14.34 9.93 -15.17
N ASN A 194 -14.85 8.90 -15.83
CA ASN A 194 -15.37 8.96 -17.19
C ASN A 194 -16.57 7.99 -17.30
N PRO A 195 -17.26 7.93 -18.45
CA PRO A 195 -18.40 7.01 -18.62
C PRO A 195 -18.09 5.51 -18.46
N GLU A 196 -16.82 5.12 -18.40
CA GLU A 196 -16.38 3.73 -18.20
C GLU A 196 -16.09 3.40 -16.72
N GLY A 197 -16.06 4.40 -15.83
CA GLY A 197 -15.84 4.19 -14.40
C GLY A 197 -15.20 5.35 -13.67
N THR A 198 -14.91 5.12 -12.39
CA THR A 198 -14.18 6.06 -11.54
C THR A 198 -12.98 5.38 -10.91
N ARG A 199 -11.85 6.10 -10.89
CA ARG A 199 -10.64 5.76 -10.14
C ARG A 199 -10.35 6.85 -9.13
N VAL A 200 -10.19 6.48 -7.87
CA VAL A 200 -9.79 7.40 -6.79
C VAL A 200 -8.58 6.83 -6.09
N GLU A 201 -7.52 7.62 -5.97
CA GLU A 201 -6.31 7.27 -5.23
C GLU A 201 -6.12 8.27 -4.10
N ALA A 202 -5.96 7.77 -2.88
CA ALA A 202 -5.75 8.63 -1.71
C ALA A 202 -4.70 8.04 -0.77
N GLU A 203 -3.81 8.89 -0.28
CA GLU A 203 -2.71 8.50 0.60
C GLU A 203 -2.77 9.27 1.92
N LEU A 204 -2.49 8.57 3.01
CA LEU A 204 -2.34 9.13 4.35
C LEU A 204 -0.91 8.87 4.82
N HIS A 205 -0.17 9.92 5.13
CA HIS A 205 1.15 9.79 5.76
C HIS A 205 0.99 9.59 7.27
N LEU A 206 1.80 8.70 7.84
CA LEU A 206 1.77 8.33 9.27
C LEU A 206 2.84 9.06 10.09
#